data_AF-A0A5C1Y9K1-F1
#
_entry.id   AF-A0A5C1Y9K1-F1
#
_cell.length_a   1.000
_cell.length_b   1.000
_cell.length_c   1.000
_cell.angle_alpha   90.00
_cell.angle_beta   90.00
_cell.angle_gamma   90.00
#
_symmetry.space_group_name_H-M   'P 1'
#
loop_
_entity.id
_entity.type
_entity.pdbx_description
1 polymer ?
#
loop_
_entity_poly.entity_id
_entity_poly.type
_entity_poly.pdbx_seq_one_letter_code
_entity_poly.pdbx_strand_id
1 'polypeptide(L)'
;MTTHTDELERTIASDPVLSDEAHAAEVYLARTLAAELDRQAVRGDLQTRTIATYAGTLGALRRVVRDERARRLRESARETRPASRLAMIQAQAAKVAAPGS
;
A
#
# COMPACT_ATOMS: atom_id res chain seq x y z
N MET A 1 -8.78 -15.04 -23.75
CA MET A 1 -8.80 -13.56 -23.64
C MET A 1 -8.74 -13.26 -22.16
N THR A 2 -7.75 -12.52 -21.68
CA THR A 2 -7.72 -12.04 -20.29
C THR A 2 -8.60 -10.80 -20.17
N THR A 3 -9.43 -10.74 -19.13
CA THR A 3 -10.31 -9.61 -18.85
C THR A 3 -9.63 -8.59 -17.92
N HIS A 4 -10.10 -7.35 -17.91
CA HIS A 4 -9.62 -6.32 -16.98
C HIS A 4 -9.90 -6.74 -15.54
N THR A 5 -11.01 -7.45 -15.32
CA THR A 5 -11.34 -8.05 -14.03
C THR A 5 -10.29 -9.08 -13.62
N ASP A 6 -9.88 -10.00 -14.51
CA ASP A 6 -8.85 -11.00 -14.18
C ASP A 6 -7.51 -10.35 -13.80
N GLU A 7 -7.10 -9.30 -14.52
CA GLU A 7 -5.85 -8.59 -14.26
C GLU A 7 -5.89 -7.81 -12.94
N LEU A 8 -7.04 -7.19 -12.64
CA LEU A 8 -7.26 -6.51 -11.37
C LEU A 8 -7.20 -7.50 -10.20
N GLU A 9 -7.89 -8.63 -10.28
CA GLU A 9 -7.89 -9.63 -9.20
C GLU A 9 -6.52 -10.24 -8.96
N ARG A 10 -5.73 -10.49 -10.02
CA ARG A 10 -4.32 -10.91 -9.86
C ARG A 10 -3.50 -9.86 -9.11
N THR A 11 -3.75 -8.58 -9.39
CA THR A 11 -3.06 -7.47 -8.71
C THR A 11 -3.47 -7.41 -7.24
N ILE A 12 -4.77 -7.50 -6.93
CA ILE A 12 -5.28 -7.49 -5.56
C ILE A 12 -4.73 -8.68 -4.77
N ALA A 13 -4.79 -9.89 -5.34
CA ALA A 13 -4.30 -11.10 -4.69
C ALA A 13 -2.78 -11.07 -4.44
N SER A 14 -2.02 -10.30 -5.24
CA SER A 14 -0.57 -10.18 -5.08
C SER A 14 -0.14 -9.25 -3.94
N ASP A 15 -1.03 -8.39 -3.43
CA ASP A 15 -0.70 -7.42 -2.39
C ASP A 15 -1.65 -7.49 -1.18
N PRO A 16 -1.17 -7.92 0.00
CA PRO A 16 -2.01 -8.03 1.19
C PRO A 16 -2.54 -6.69 1.70
N VAL A 17 -1.93 -5.55 1.33
CA VAL A 17 -2.47 -4.21 1.68
C VAL A 17 -3.84 -4.02 1.06
N LEU A 18 -4.04 -4.51 -0.16
CA LEU A 18 -5.32 -4.39 -0.87
C LEU A 18 -6.40 -5.34 -0.32
N SER A 19 -6.05 -6.23 0.60
CA SER A 19 -6.99 -7.09 1.32
C SER A 19 -7.47 -6.47 2.64
N ASP A 20 -6.95 -5.31 3.04
CA ASP A 20 -7.37 -4.60 4.24
C ASP A 20 -8.77 -3.99 4.05
N GLU A 21 -9.60 -4.10 5.09
CA GLU A 21 -10.95 -3.55 5.11
C GLU A 21 -10.94 -2.02 4.96
N ALA A 22 -9.87 -1.36 5.40
CA ALA A 22 -9.66 0.07 5.21
C ALA A 22 -9.62 0.52 3.73
N HIS A 23 -9.39 -0.41 2.80
CA HIS A 23 -9.29 -0.16 1.35
C HIS A 23 -10.37 -0.89 0.54
N ALA A 24 -11.35 -1.49 1.21
CA ALA A 24 -12.39 -2.29 0.56
C ALA A 24 -13.23 -1.45 -0.42
N ALA A 25 -13.48 -0.18 -0.12
CA ALA A 25 -14.27 0.72 -0.97
C ALA A 25 -13.55 1.02 -2.30
N GLU A 26 -12.25 1.32 -2.27
CA GLU A 26 -11.45 1.58 -3.47
C GLU A 26 -11.31 0.33 -4.33
N VAL A 27 -11.13 -0.84 -3.69
CA VAL A 27 -11.07 -2.13 -4.38
C VAL A 27 -12.42 -2.47 -5.03
N TYR A 28 -13.53 -2.24 -4.33
CA TYR A 28 -14.87 -2.44 -4.87
C TYR A 28 -15.15 -1.53 -6.08
N LEU A 29 -14.75 -0.26 -6.01
CA LEU A 29 -14.87 0.67 -7.13
C LEU A 29 -14.03 0.20 -8.33
N ALA A 30 -12.78 -0.23 -8.09
CA ALA A 30 -11.91 -0.74 -9.15
C ALA A 30 -12.53 -1.97 -9.85
N ARG A 31 -13.10 -2.91 -9.07
CA ARG A 31 -13.81 -4.08 -9.59
C ARG A 31 -15.00 -3.71 -10.46
N THR A 32 -15.79 -2.74 -10.00
CA THR A 32 -16.96 -2.25 -10.73
C THR A 32 -16.57 -1.65 -12.08
N LEU A 33 -15.50 -0.85 -12.11
CA LEU A 33 -14.99 -0.23 -13.33
C LEU A 33 -14.34 -1.25 -14.28
N ALA A 34 -13.61 -2.23 -13.76
CA ALA A 34 -13.06 -3.32 -14.57
C ALA A 34 -14.17 -4.13 -15.25
N ALA A 35 -15.22 -4.49 -14.51
CA ALA A 35 -16.37 -5.21 -15.07
C ALA A 35 -17.17 -4.37 -16.08
N GLU A 36 -17.20 -3.04 -15.92
CA GLU A 36 -17.78 -2.13 -16.92
C GLU A 36 -16.92 -2.08 -18.20
N LEU A 37 -15.60 -1.98 -18.07
CA LEU A 37 -14.69 -2.00 -19.23
C LEU A 37 -14.77 -3.32 -20.00
N ASP A 38 -14.84 -4.45 -19.30
CA ASP A 38 -15.01 -5.75 -19.94
C ASP A 38 -16.33 -5.83 -20.73
N ARG A 39 -17.43 -5.31 -20.17
CA ARG A 39 -18.72 -5.21 -20.88
C ARG A 39 -18.66 -4.27 -22.08
N GLN A 40 -17.98 -3.13 -21.96
CA GLN A 40 -17.80 -2.16 -23.04
C GLN A 40 -16.94 -2.73 -24.18
N ALA A 41 -15.86 -3.46 -23.85
CA ALA A 41 -14.98 -4.11 -24.81
C ALA A 41 -15.74 -5.16 -25.64
N VAL A 42 -16.60 -5.96 -25.02
CA VAL A 42 -17.45 -6.95 -25.73
C VAL A 42 -18.45 -6.26 -26.65
N ARG A 43 -18.98 -5.09 -26.26
CA ARG A 43 -19.95 -4.32 -27.05
C ARG A 43 -19.29 -3.46 -28.15
N GLY A 44 -17.97 -3.27 -28.11
CA GLY A 44 -17.25 -2.36 -29.00
C GLY A 44 -17.47 -0.87 -28.71
N ASP A 45 -17.98 -0.50 -27.54
CA ASP A 45 -18.26 0.88 -27.13
C ASP A 45 -17.41 1.28 -25.92
N LEU A 46 -16.10 1.37 -26.13
CA LEU A 46 -15.15 1.77 -25.09
C LEU A 46 -15.24 3.27 -24.83
N GLN A 47 -15.78 3.63 -23.66
CA GLN A 47 -15.93 5.01 -23.28
C GLN A 47 -14.65 5.54 -22.63
N THR A 48 -14.07 6.58 -23.21
CA THR A 48 -12.84 7.22 -22.71
C THR A 48 -12.95 7.64 -21.24
N ARG A 49 -14.15 8.06 -20.81
CA ARG A 49 -14.40 8.43 -19.41
C ARG A 49 -14.25 7.23 -18.46
N THR A 50 -14.77 6.05 -18.83
CA THR A 50 -14.65 4.83 -18.02
C THR A 50 -13.18 4.41 -17.93
N ILE A 51 -12.45 4.44 -19.05
CA ILE A 51 -11.02 4.13 -19.10
C ILE A 51 -10.23 5.08 -18.19
N ALA A 52 -10.45 6.39 -18.31
CA ALA A 52 -9.76 7.39 -17.51
C ALA A 52 -10.06 7.23 -16.01
N THR A 53 -11.32 6.93 -15.67
CA THR A 53 -11.72 6.69 -14.27
C THR A 53 -11.03 5.44 -13.73
N TYR A 54 -11.04 4.34 -14.49
CA TYR A 54 -10.37 3.11 -14.10
C TYR A 54 -8.85 3.30 -13.91
N ALA A 55 -8.18 3.96 -14.85
CA ALA A 55 -6.76 4.28 -14.74
C ALA A 55 -6.46 5.16 -13.50
N GLY A 56 -7.33 6.13 -13.21
CA GLY A 56 -7.26 6.96 -11.99
C GLY A 56 -7.38 6.13 -10.72
N THR A 57 -8.35 5.21 -10.66
CA THR A 57 -8.55 4.30 -9.53
C THR A 57 -7.36 3.37 -9.33
N LEU A 58 -6.80 2.80 -10.40
CA LEU A 58 -5.57 2.00 -10.33
C LEU A 58 -4.38 2.83 -9.80
N GLY A 59 -4.27 4.09 -10.23
CA GLY A 59 -3.27 5.03 -9.70
C GLY A 59 -3.43 5.29 -8.20
N ALA A 60 -4.67 5.40 -7.71
CA ALA A 60 -4.96 5.54 -6.29
C ALA A 60 -4.56 4.28 -5.49
N LEU A 61 -4.95 3.08 -5.94
CA LEU A 61 -4.57 1.82 -5.30
C LEU A 61 -3.04 1.66 -5.21
N ARG A 62 -2.31 2.01 -6.28
CA ARG A 62 -0.84 1.97 -6.28
C ARG A 62 -0.22 2.93 -5.26
N ARG A 63 -0.82 4.10 -5.04
CA ARG A 63 -0.38 5.06 -4.01
C ARG A 63 -0.60 4.49 -2.61
N VAL A 64 -1.79 3.95 -2.35
CA VAL A 64 -2.13 3.30 -1.08
C VAL A 64 -1.10 2.22 -0.73
N VAL A 65 -0.82 1.30 -1.66
CA VAL A 65 0.18 0.24 -1.48
C VAL A 65 1.56 0.82 -1.15
N ARG A 66 1.99 1.85 -1.88
CA ARG A 66 3.30 2.48 -1.66
C ARG A 66 3.39 3.15 -0.30
N ASP A 67 2.36 3.90 0.07
CA ASP A 67 2.32 4.68 1.31
C ASP A 67 2.29 3.76 2.53
N GLU A 68 1.52 2.66 2.46
CA GLU A 68 1.44 1.66 3.50
C GLU A 68 2.77 0.89 3.65
N ARG A 69 3.41 0.50 2.55
CA ARG A 69 4.76 -0.10 2.59
C ARG A 69 5.78 0.86 3.20
N ALA A 70 5.72 2.15 2.85
CA ALA A 70 6.59 3.18 3.41
C ALA A 70 6.33 3.40 4.90
N ARG A 71 5.07 3.33 5.35
CA ARG A 71 4.69 3.39 6.76
C ARG A 71 5.30 2.22 7.54
N ARG A 72 5.09 0.98 7.08
CA ARG A 72 5.64 -0.22 7.71
C ARG A 72 7.17 -0.19 7.79
N LEU A 73 7.85 0.29 6.74
CA LEU A 73 9.31 0.45 6.75
C LEU A 73 9.78 1.47 7.82
N ARG A 74 9.04 2.56 8.02
CA ARG A 74 9.35 3.56 9.06
C ARG A 74 9.08 3.01 10.46
N GLU A 75 8.02 2.23 10.62
CA GLU A 75 7.69 1.56 11.89
C GLU A 75 8.76 0.54 12.27
N SER A 76 9.16 -0.35 11.33
CA SER A 76 10.24 -1.31 11.58
C SER A 76 11.57 -0.62 11.87
N ALA A 77 11.86 0.51 11.21
CA ALA A 77 13.06 1.31 11.47
C ALA A 77 13.02 2.03 12.84
N ARG A 78 11.82 2.31 13.38
CA ARG A 78 11.66 2.83 14.74
C ARG A 78 11.88 1.74 15.78
N GLU A 79 11.38 0.52 15.55
CA GLU A 79 11.58 -0.62 16.46
C GLU A 79 13.05 -1.09 16.51
N THR A 80 13.75 -1.05 15.38
CA THR A 80 15.17 -1.47 15.29
C THR A 80 16.17 -0.34 15.59
N ARG A 81 15.72 0.88 15.86
CA ARG A 81 16.62 1.96 16.30
C ARG A 81 17.07 1.68 17.74
N PRO A 82 18.34 1.34 18.00
CA PRO A 82 18.86 1.48 19.34
C PRO A 82 18.63 2.94 19.74
N ALA A 83 18.12 3.16 20.97
CA ALA A 83 17.92 4.49 21.53
C ALA A 83 19.10 5.38 21.12
N SER A 84 18.81 6.48 20.41
CA SER A 84 19.72 7.53 19.90
C SER A 84 21.20 7.41 20.33
N ARG A 85 22.17 7.67 19.43
CA ARG A 85 23.60 7.80 19.83
C ARG A 85 23.80 8.64 21.11
N LEU A 86 22.95 9.64 21.32
CA LEU A 86 22.93 10.47 22.52
C LEU A 86 22.47 9.71 23.77
N ALA A 87 21.45 8.84 23.67
CA ALA A 87 21.02 7.93 24.72
C ALA A 87 22.05 6.83 25.01
N MET A 88 22.74 6.30 23.99
CA MET A 88 23.88 5.39 24.20
C MET A 88 25.03 6.10 24.94
N ILE A 89 25.37 7.33 24.57
CA ILE A 89 26.39 8.15 25.25
C ILE A 89 25.97 8.44 26.70
N GLN A 90 24.71 8.78 26.95
CA GLN A 90 24.19 9.02 28.31
C GLN A 90 24.18 7.75 29.17
N ALA A 91 23.78 6.61 28.62
CA ALA A 91 23.82 5.32 29.33
C ALA A 91 25.27 4.92 29.68
N GLN A 92 26.22 5.21 28.79
CA GLN A 92 27.63 4.94 29.01
C GLN A 92 28.24 5.91 30.03
N ALA A 93 27.86 7.19 29.99
CA ALA A 93 28.23 8.17 31.01
C ALA A 93 27.67 7.80 32.40
N ALA A 94 26.41 7.35 32.48
CA ALA A 94 25.78 6.90 33.72
C ALA A 94 26.46 5.65 34.31
N LYS A 95 26.90 4.71 33.45
CA LYS A 95 27.62 3.51 33.88
C LYS A 95 29.04 3.81 34.39
N VAL A 96 29.71 4.83 33.82
CA VAL A 96 31.03 5.30 34.27
C VAL A 96 30.92 6.13 35.56
N ALA A 97 29.80 6.83 35.78
CA ALA A 97 29.54 7.60 37.00
C ALA A 97 29.15 6.75 38.21
N ALA A 98 28.94 5.43 38.05
CA ALA A 98 28.71 4.49 39.14
C ALA A 98 29.90 3.52 39.34
N PRO A 99 31.09 3.97 39.77
CA PRO A 99 32.10 3.08 40.31
C PRO A 99 31.89 2.92 41.82
N GLY A 100 31.54 1.71 42.24
CA GLY A 100 31.79 1.21 43.60
C GLY A 100 30.84 1.69 44.69
N SER A 101 29.88 0.82 45.03
CA SER A 101 29.60 0.50 46.44
C SER A 101 30.51 -0.64 46.86
#